data_AF-A0A7R7GTW1-F1
#
_entry.id   AF-A0A7R7GTW1-F1
#
_cell.length_a   1.000
_cell.length_b   1.000
_cell.length_c   1.000
_cell.angle_alpha   90.00
_cell.angle_beta   90.00
_cell.angle_gamma   90.00
#
_symmetry.space_group_name_H-M   'P 1'
#
loop_
_entity.id
_entity.type
_entity.pdbx_description
1 polymer ?
#
loop_
_entity_poly.entity_id
_entity_poly.type
_entity_poly.pdbx_seq_one_letter_code
_entity_poly.pdbx_strand_id
1 'polypeptide(L)' 'MTACLDRRNCLDEAITKMAADSEFTPVVTRLRCLRGVATLTAFGLAVEIGDWPRFTGRSIGAYRGLVPSEHSSAA' A
#
# COMPACT_ATOMS: atom_id res chain seq x y z
N MET A 1 25.90 1.65 -14.91
CA MET A 1 25.11 1.49 -13.67
C MET A 1 24.01 2.55 -13.49
N THR A 2 24.06 3.69 -14.20
CA THR A 2 23.09 4.81 -14.13
C THR A 2 21.77 4.53 -14.85
N ALA A 3 21.80 3.92 -16.04
CA ALA A 3 20.59 3.67 -16.84
C ALA A 3 19.50 2.86 -16.13
N CYS A 4 19.87 1.89 -15.27
CA CYS A 4 18.89 1.13 -14.48
C CYS A 4 18.24 1.98 -13.37
N LEU A 5 19.00 2.91 -12.77
CA LEU A 5 18.48 3.81 -11.75
C LEU A 5 17.50 4.81 -12.36
N ASP A 6 17.84 5.37 -13.51
CA ASP A 6 16.96 6.29 -14.25
C ASP A 6 15.64 5.61 -14.62
N ARG A 7 15.72 4.36 -15.11
CA ARG A 7 14.53 3.57 -15.44
C ARG A 7 13.63 3.36 -14.22
N ARG A 8 14.21 3.02 -13.07
CA ARG A 8 13.47 2.84 -11.82
C ARG A 8 12.82 4.16 -11.38
N ASN A 9 13.55 5.27 -11.43
CA ASN A 9 13.04 6.56 -11.00
C ASN A 9 11.84 7.00 -11.88
N CYS A 10 11.90 6.80 -13.20
CA CYS A 10 10.75 7.06 -14.07
C CYS A 10 9.51 6.23 -13.70
N LEU A 11 9.70 4.98 -13.25
CA LEU A 11 8.59 4.14 -12.77
C LEU A 11 8.05 4.64 -11.44
N ASP A 12 8.93 5.01 -10.51
CA ASP A 12 8.51 5.57 -9.20
C ASP A 12 7.72 6.87 -9.38
N GLU A 13 8.10 7.73 -10.31
CA GLU A 13 7.36 8.94 -10.68
C GLU A 13 5.97 8.61 -11.24
N ALA A 14 5.90 7.68 -12.18
CA ALA A 14 4.62 7.25 -12.77
C ALA A 14 3.69 6.65 -11.71
N ILE A 15 4.22 5.80 -10.82
CA ILE A 15 3.48 5.18 -9.73
C ILE A 15 2.98 6.24 -8.74
N THR A 16 3.82 7.22 -8.41
CA THR A 16 3.44 8.30 -7.50
C THR A 16 2.30 9.14 -8.09
N LYS A 17 2.33 9.42 -9.39
CA LYS A 17 1.26 10.14 -10.08
C LYS A 17 -0.05 9.35 -10.06
N MET A 18 -0.01 8.07 -10.42
CA MET A 18 -1.21 7.21 -10.37
C MET A 18 -1.78 7.08 -8.95
N ALA A 19 -0.92 6.98 -7.94
CA ALA A 19 -1.34 6.89 -6.55
C ALA A 19 -2.00 8.19 -6.04
N ALA A 20 -1.64 9.35 -6.60
CA ALA A 20 -2.25 10.64 -6.28
C ALA A 20 -3.60 10.86 -7.00
N ASP A 21 -3.77 10.30 -8.19
CA ASP A 21 -4.92 10.52 -9.07
C ASP A 21 -5.76 9.22 -9.26
N SER A 22 -6.06 8.48 -8.20
CA SER A 22 -6.86 7.24 -8.27
C SER A 22 -7.90 7.13 -7.17
N GLU A 23 -8.86 6.21 -7.34
CA GLU A 23 -9.82 5.86 -6.29
C GLU A 23 -9.16 5.35 -5.00
N PHE A 24 -7.91 4.89 -5.10
CA PHE A 24 -7.12 4.35 -3.99
C PHE A 24 -6.38 5.41 -3.18
N THR A 25 -6.28 6.65 -3.66
CA THR A 25 -5.60 7.77 -2.97
C THR A 25 -5.92 7.91 -1.47
N PRO A 26 -7.19 7.85 -1.01
CA PRO A 26 -7.49 7.93 0.43
C PRO A 26 -6.95 6.73 1.22
N VAL A 27 -6.90 5.53 0.63
CA VAL A 27 -6.35 4.33 1.28
C VAL A 27 -4.82 4.40 1.31
N VAL A 28 -4.20 4.76 0.18
CA VAL A 28 -2.74 4.95 0.07
C VAL A 28 -2.26 5.94 1.13
N THR A 29 -2.96 7.07 1.28
CA THR A 29 -2.60 8.11 2.24
C THR A 29 -2.57 7.57 3.66
N ARG A 30 -3.57 6.76 4.05
CA ARG A 30 -3.63 6.13 5.38
C ARG A 30 -2.54 5.08 5.57
N LEU A 31 -2.28 4.24 4.57
CA LEU A 31 -1.25 3.21 4.63
C LEU A 31 0.16 3.81 4.77
N ARG A 32 0.45 4.94 4.11
CA ARG A 32 1.74 5.65 4.24
C ARG A 32 1.97 6.25 5.62
N CYS A 33 0.95 6.40 6.46
CA CYS A 33 1.14 6.80 7.86
C CYS A 33 1.78 5.69 8.70
N LEU A 34 1.75 4.44 8.23
CA LEU A 34 2.43 3.32 8.87
C LEU A 34 3.94 3.42 8.64
N ARG A 35 4.70 3.30 9.72
CA ARG A 35 6.15 3.41 9.68
C ARG A 35 6.74 2.34 8.75
N GLY A 36 7.52 2.77 7.76
CA GLY A 36 8.17 1.89 6.78
C GLY A 36 7.32 1.61 5.53
N VAL A 37 6.12 2.19 5.39
CA VAL A 37 5.29 2.01 4.20
C VAL A 37 5.45 3.19 3.24
N ALA A 38 6.12 2.97 2.11
CA ALA A 38 6.27 3.95 1.04
C ALA A 38 5.12 3.90 0.02
N THR A 39 5.01 4.91 -0.85
CA THR A 39 3.93 5.03 -1.86
C THR A 39 3.78 3.79 -2.73
N LEU A 40 4.88 3.21 -3.21
CA LEU A 40 4.86 1.99 -4.03
C LEU A 40 4.18 0.82 -3.30
N THR A 41 4.60 0.56 -2.06
CA THR A 41 4.03 -0.49 -1.22
C THR A 41 2.57 -0.21 -0.89
N ALA A 42 2.24 1.02 -0.46
CA ALA A 42 0.87 1.42 -0.13
C ALA A 42 -0.07 1.27 -1.32
N PHE A 43 0.35 1.71 -2.51
CA PHE A 43 -0.46 1.64 -3.73
C PHE A 43 -0.64 0.21 -4.22
N GLY A 44 0.42 -0.60 -4.22
CA GLY A 44 0.30 -2.03 -4.52
C GLY A 44 -0.67 -2.73 -3.57
N LEU A 45 -0.59 -2.44 -2.27
CA LEU A 45 -1.53 -2.98 -1.28
C LEU A 45 -2.97 -2.53 -1.54
N ALA A 46 -3.18 -1.26 -1.90
CA ALA A 46 -4.48 -0.69 -2.20
C ALA A 46 -5.17 -1.38 -3.38
N VAL A 47 -4.45 -1.54 -4.49
CA VAL A 47 -4.97 -2.16 -5.72
C VAL A 47 -5.21 -3.66 -5.57
N GLU A 48 -4.30 -4.38 -4.92
CA GLU A 48 -4.44 -5.84 -4.74
C GLU A 48 -5.61 -6.23 -3.82
N ILE A 49 -5.97 -5.37 -2.87
CA ILE A 49 -7.17 -5.58 -2.04
C ILE A 49 -8.43 -5.14 -2.77
N GLY A 50 -8.41 -3.98 -3.43
CA GLY A 50 -9.55 -3.41 -4.14
C GLY A 50 -10.70 -3.03 -3.20
N ASP A 51 -11.50 -4.02 -2.81
CA ASP A 51 -12.66 -3.88 -1.94
C ASP A 51 -12.26 -3.99 -0.46
N TRP A 52 -11.84 -2.86 0.11
CA TRP A 52 -11.46 -2.71 1.52
C TRP A 52 -12.59 -3.01 2.52
N PRO A 53 -13.85 -2.61 2.28
CA PRO A 53 -15.00 -3.00 3.11
C PRO A 53 -15.19 -4.51 3.32
N ARG A 54 -14.73 -5.36 2.40
CA ARG A 54 -14.85 -6.82 2.55
C ARG A 54 -14.00 -7.40 3.68
N PHE A 55 -13.01 -6.63 4.15
CA PHE A 55 -12.02 -7.11 5.13
C PHE A 55 -12.13 -6.37 6.47
N THR A 56 -12.15 -7.15 7.55
CA THR A 56 -11.85 -6.69 8.91
C THR A 56 -10.33 -6.75 9.17
N GLY A 57 -9.85 -6.03 10.20
CA GLY A 57 -8.43 -6.01 10.58
C GLY A 57 -7.79 -7.39 10.81
N ARG A 58 -8.59 -8.39 11.19
CA ARG A 58 -8.13 -9.78 11.35
C ARG A 58 -8.05 -10.54 10.02
N SER A 59 -9.04 -10.34 9.16
CA SER A 59 -9.12 -11.04 7.86
C SER A 59 -8.09 -10.53 6.84
N ILE A 60 -7.72 -9.24 6.92
CA ILE A 60 -6.69 -8.66 6.04
C ILE A 60 -5.29 -9.19 6.37
N GLY A 61 -4.96 -9.35 7.66
CA GLY A 61 -3.68 -9.93 8.10
C GLY A 61 -3.49 -11.36 7.60
N ALA A 62 -4.53 -12.19 7.71
CA ALA A 62 -4.53 -13.55 7.18
C ALA A 62 -4.43 -13.61 5.64
N TYR A 63 -5.13 -12.72 4.92
CA TYR A 63 -5.08 -12.65 3.45
C TYR A 63 -3.70 -12.22 2.93
N ARG A 64 -3.00 -11.37 3.68
CA ARG A 64 -1.67 -10.84 3.33
C ARG A 64 -0.51 -11.72 3.78
N GLY A 65 -0.77 -12.85 4.45
CA GLY A 65 0.28 -13.71 5.03
C GLY A 65 1.03 -13.07 6.19
N LEU A 66 0.46 -12.03 6.81
CA LEU A 66 1.02 -11.41 8.01
C LEU A 66 0.69 -12.33 9.20
N VAL A 67 1.71 -12.81 9.93
CA VAL A 67 1.50 -13.59 11.15
C VAL A 67 0.69 -12.73 12.13
N PRO A 68 -0.47 -13.22 12.64
CA PRO A 68 -1.30 -12.46 13.56
C PRO A 68 -0.66 -12.47 14.96
N SER A 69 0.44 -11.76 15.14
CA SER A 69 1.07 -11.58 16.45
C SER A 69 0.68 -10.28 17.16
N GLU A 70 -0.01 -9.35 16.48
CA GLU A 70 -0.46 -8.11 17.11
C GLU A 70 -1.99 -7.96 17.05
N HIS A 71 -2.60 -8.07 18.23
CA HIS A 71 -3.97 -7.63 18.48
C HIS A 71 -3.97 -6.11 18.70
N SER A 72 -4.14 -5.32 17.65
CA SER A 72 -4.63 -3.95 17.83
C SER A 72 -6.15 -4.02 17.98
N SER A 73 -6.62 -4.02 19.23
CA SER A 73 -8.04 -3.92 19.55
C SER A 73 -8.58 -2.63 18.96
N ALA A 74 -9.64 -2.72 18.17
CA ALA A 74 -10.47 -1.57 17.86
C ALA A 74 -11.13 -1.13 19.17
N ALA A 75 -10.68 0.00 19.72
CA ALA A 75 -11.41 0.79 20.70
C ALA A 75 -11.88 2.06 20.01
#